data_AF-A0A7G2DTF4-F1
#
_entry.id   AF-A0A7G2DTF4-F1
#
_cell.length_a   1.000
_cell.length_b   1.000
_cell.length_c   1.000
_cell.angle_alpha   90.00
_cell.angle_beta   90.00
_cell.angle_gamma   90.00
#
_symmetry.space_group_name_H-M   'P 1'
#
loop_
_entity.id
_entity.type
_entity.pdbx_description
1 polymer ?
#
loop_
_entity_poly.entity_id
_entity_poly.type
_entity_poly.pdbx_seq_one_letter_code
_entity_poly.pdbx_strand_id
1 'polypeptide(L)'
;MGSLDLPYASSFKGGSETFLQNVFESILKTYLRKNPMAKTIWELVKSVDNEKISYDHFFFRTFKVDGYGIDSLASFFMDYGYKVGGRLDFPKKKVQVLWLSPPDVHFPDNGYGIGNGPLPRLVIAELLVEELSPESQEIIRKYLKPEGGKQAVLSSTLGSLIWEKPTSTDFNQLAKESEFAAWTLVYGYTMNHLAFAVHRLKHRFSDIKCVKEYFEEKGFELNKDGGVLKVSEDGLLLQVSAMSEKLVVEFADGVTQIVPASYIEFVERLVLPQFKDMPCDEIKEFHRREGLEQASAYHIMESTRFTANNSNMGSFDLPHSSSFKGESEIFLRNVFENILKTYLRKNPTAKTIWELVQSLDNEKICYDHFTFRTLKVDGYGIDSLSSFFMAYGYKIGGGLDFPKKKLRVLWFSPPDVHVPNDGHGLGNGPLPRLVIAEVLVDELSPESQGIIRKYLKQEGGKQAVLSSTLGSLIWEKPTWTDFKQLAKESEFAAWTLIHGYTMNHLAFAVHRFKHRFSDIKFVKQRLEEKGFKLNSDGEILKVSQDGLLFQVSSISERLPVTFADGVTETIPASYIEFTQRQVLPEFKDVPLDEIKEFHRREAFELDNANHVMESTRFTTKF
;
A
#
# COMPACT_ATOMS: atom_id res chain seq x y z
N MET A 1 -38.48 17.06 -12.27
CA MET A 1 -37.48 16.20 -12.94
C MET A 1 -36.23 17.03 -13.14
N GLY A 2 -35.36 17.06 -12.14
CA GLY A 2 -33.99 17.54 -12.31
C GLY A 2 -33.13 16.30 -12.38
N SER A 3 -32.46 16.08 -13.51
CA SER A 3 -31.35 15.13 -13.60
C SER A 3 -30.30 15.65 -12.63
N LEU A 4 -30.17 15.02 -11.46
CA LEU A 4 -28.92 15.06 -10.71
C LEU A 4 -27.95 14.27 -11.58
N ASP A 5 -27.26 14.98 -12.47
CA ASP A 5 -26.18 14.40 -13.25
C ASP A 5 -25.21 13.75 -12.26
N LEU A 6 -25.06 12.43 -12.39
CA LEU A 6 -24.07 11.68 -11.65
C LEU A 6 -22.71 12.37 -11.81
N PRO A 7 -21.86 12.46 -10.78
CA PRO A 7 -20.48 12.87 -10.97
C PRO A 7 -19.90 11.98 -12.08
N TYR A 8 -19.30 12.60 -13.09
CA TYR A 8 -18.73 11.97 -14.28
C TYR A 8 -18.13 10.61 -13.91
N ALA A 9 -18.75 9.51 -14.36
CA ALA A 9 -18.18 8.18 -14.13
C ALA A 9 -16.78 8.18 -14.76
N SER A 10 -15.74 7.98 -13.92
CA SER A 10 -14.37 8.05 -14.39
C SER A 10 -14.13 7.08 -15.55
N SER A 11 -13.43 7.56 -16.59
CA SER A 11 -13.03 6.79 -17.77
C SER A 11 -11.80 5.91 -17.52
N PHE A 12 -11.22 5.98 -16.32
CA PHE A 12 -10.03 5.22 -15.95
C PHE A 12 -10.30 3.71 -15.97
N LYS A 13 -9.39 2.96 -16.58
CA LYS A 13 -9.43 1.50 -16.60
C LYS A 13 -9.04 0.92 -15.24
N GLY A 14 -8.14 1.60 -14.54
CA GLY A 14 -7.56 1.15 -13.27
C GLY A 14 -8.51 1.20 -12.08
N GLY A 15 -9.57 2.01 -12.13
CA GLY A 15 -10.48 2.20 -11.01
C GLY A 15 -11.01 3.64 -10.90
N SER A 16 -11.28 4.08 -9.68
CA SER A 16 -11.77 5.41 -9.35
C SER A 16 -10.66 6.44 -9.20
N GLU A 17 -10.98 7.69 -9.46
CA GLU A 17 -10.05 8.81 -9.25
C GLU A 17 -9.62 8.91 -7.78
N THR A 18 -10.56 8.73 -6.85
CA THR A 18 -10.26 8.74 -5.42
C THR A 18 -9.26 7.66 -5.02
N PHE A 19 -9.27 6.49 -5.68
CA PHE A 19 -8.26 5.47 -5.41
C PHE A 19 -6.85 5.92 -5.82
N LEU A 20 -6.71 6.48 -7.02
CA LEU A 20 -5.45 7.05 -7.50
C LEU A 20 -4.91 8.14 -6.56
N GLN A 21 -5.79 9.06 -6.13
CA GLN A 21 -5.43 10.11 -5.18
C GLN A 21 -4.90 9.52 -3.86
N ASN A 22 -5.58 8.52 -3.30
CA ASN A 22 -5.13 7.83 -2.09
C ASN A 22 -3.76 7.14 -2.27
N VAL A 23 -3.48 6.60 -3.46
CA VAL A 23 -2.16 6.01 -3.78
C VAL A 23 -1.08 7.09 -3.75
N PHE A 24 -1.29 8.22 -4.42
CA PHE A 24 -0.34 9.34 -4.40
C PHE A 24 -0.13 9.89 -2.99
N GLU A 25 -1.20 10.07 -2.21
CA GLU A 25 -1.11 10.54 -0.83
C GLU A 25 -0.31 9.57 0.04
N SER A 26 -0.49 8.25 -0.15
CA SER A 26 0.28 7.25 0.58
C SER A 26 1.76 7.26 0.19
N ILE A 27 2.09 7.40 -1.09
CA ILE A 27 3.47 7.54 -1.56
C ILE A 27 4.12 8.78 -0.95
N LEU A 28 3.45 9.93 -1.02
CA LEU A 28 3.93 11.19 -0.44
C LEU A 28 4.13 11.07 1.07
N LYS A 29 3.14 10.53 1.79
CA LYS A 29 3.23 10.33 3.25
C LYS A 29 4.41 9.44 3.62
N THR A 30 4.63 8.36 2.87
CA THR A 30 5.76 7.46 3.09
C THR A 30 7.09 8.16 2.83
N TYR A 31 7.18 8.93 1.76
CA TYR A 31 8.36 9.75 1.44
C TYR A 31 8.69 10.75 2.56
N LEU A 32 7.72 11.54 3.01
CA LEU A 32 7.94 12.53 4.08
C LEU A 32 8.27 11.86 5.42
N ARG A 33 7.68 10.69 5.72
CA ARG A 33 8.02 9.92 6.93
C ARG A 33 9.48 9.44 6.91
N LYS A 34 9.97 9.01 5.75
CA LYS A 34 11.32 8.46 5.59
C LYS A 34 12.41 9.52 5.45
N ASN A 35 12.05 10.76 5.13
CA ASN A 35 12.99 11.84 4.84
C ASN A 35 12.66 13.08 5.71
N PRO A 36 13.21 13.15 6.94
CA PRO A 36 12.97 14.27 7.86
C PRO A 36 13.27 15.65 7.26
N MET A 37 14.38 15.82 6.53
CA MET A 37 14.70 17.11 5.89
C MET A 37 13.64 17.48 4.84
N ALA A 38 13.25 16.52 4.00
CA ALA A 38 12.21 16.75 3.01
C ALA A 38 10.86 17.12 3.67
N LYS A 39 10.52 16.48 4.79
CA LYS A 39 9.35 16.85 5.59
C LYS A 39 9.42 18.28 6.11
N THR A 40 10.56 18.69 6.65
CA THR A 40 10.75 20.07 7.12
C THR A 40 10.60 21.07 5.98
N ILE A 41 11.23 20.83 4.83
CA ILE A 41 11.08 21.69 3.65
C ILE A 41 9.62 21.73 3.19
N TRP A 42 8.94 20.58 3.16
CA TRP A 42 7.53 20.51 2.77
C TRP A 42 6.61 21.29 3.71
N GLU A 43 6.82 21.20 5.02
CA GLU A 43 6.09 21.98 6.02
C GLU A 43 6.38 23.48 5.90
N LEU A 44 7.61 23.88 5.58
CA LEU A 44 7.99 25.27 5.32
C LEU A 44 7.25 25.83 4.10
N VAL A 45 7.26 25.10 2.97
CA VAL A 45 6.51 25.51 1.77
C VAL A 45 5.02 25.65 2.07
N LYS A 46 4.45 24.65 2.77
CA LYS A 46 3.05 24.71 3.21
C LYS A 46 2.75 25.96 4.05
N SER A 47 3.66 26.33 4.96
CA SER A 47 3.47 27.47 5.86
C SER A 47 3.53 28.82 5.14
N VAL A 48 4.42 28.96 4.16
CA VAL A 48 4.61 30.20 3.39
C VAL A 48 3.48 30.42 2.39
N ASP A 49 2.93 29.34 1.83
CA ASP A 49 1.92 29.41 0.77
C ASP A 49 0.47 29.19 1.26
N ASN A 50 0.23 29.40 2.56
CA ASN A 50 -1.08 29.25 3.20
C ASN A 50 -1.79 27.93 2.83
N GLU A 51 -1.02 26.83 2.89
CA GLU A 51 -1.41 25.45 2.59
C GLU A 51 -1.67 25.09 1.11
N LYS A 52 -1.45 25.99 0.15
CA LYS A 52 -1.81 25.80 -1.28
C LYS A 52 -0.72 25.17 -2.15
N ILE A 53 -0.18 24.05 -1.69
CA ILE A 53 0.90 23.35 -2.40
C ILE A 53 0.42 22.77 -3.73
N SER A 54 1.23 22.92 -4.78
CA SER A 54 1.13 22.17 -6.03
C SER A 54 2.42 21.42 -6.34
N TYR A 55 2.29 20.24 -6.92
CA TYR A 55 3.42 19.37 -7.24
C TYR A 55 3.66 19.36 -8.75
N ASP A 56 4.91 19.54 -9.17
CA ASP A 56 5.29 19.45 -10.58
C ASP A 56 5.38 17.99 -11.01
N HIS A 57 6.18 17.21 -10.30
CA HIS A 57 6.41 15.81 -10.59
C HIS A 57 6.89 15.01 -9.38
N PHE A 58 6.66 13.69 -9.42
CA PHE A 58 7.24 12.69 -8.51
C PHE A 58 8.24 11.84 -9.29
N PHE A 59 9.41 11.56 -8.69
CA PHE A 59 10.49 10.83 -9.36
C PHE A 59 10.80 9.49 -8.68
N PHE A 60 11.02 8.45 -9.46
CA PHE A 60 11.37 7.09 -9.01
C PHE A 60 12.62 6.55 -9.72
N ARG A 61 13.37 5.70 -9.02
CA ARG A 61 14.52 4.95 -9.57
C ARG A 61 14.21 3.46 -9.54
N THR A 62 14.65 2.74 -10.56
CA THR A 62 14.31 1.34 -10.82
C THR A 62 15.47 0.59 -11.50
N PHE A 63 15.38 -0.73 -11.63
CA PHE A 63 16.37 -1.54 -12.34
C PHE A 63 15.75 -2.14 -13.61
N LYS A 64 16.35 -1.93 -14.78
CA LYS A 64 15.91 -2.54 -16.03
C LYS A 64 16.34 -4.01 -16.11
N VAL A 65 15.69 -4.85 -15.34
CA VAL A 65 15.94 -6.29 -15.28
C VAL A 65 14.70 -7.00 -14.74
N ASP A 66 14.37 -8.17 -15.28
CA ASP A 66 13.40 -9.14 -14.73
C ASP A 66 12.04 -8.56 -14.26
N GLY A 67 11.56 -7.49 -14.92
CA GLY A 67 10.28 -6.84 -14.60
C GLY A 67 10.34 -5.75 -13.52
N TYR A 68 11.53 -5.33 -13.07
CA TYR A 68 11.72 -4.28 -12.06
C TYR A 68 11.94 -2.88 -12.63
N GLY A 69 11.83 -2.71 -13.96
CA GLY A 69 12.14 -1.45 -14.66
C GLY A 69 10.99 -0.46 -14.61
N ILE A 70 10.99 0.48 -15.56
CA ILE A 70 9.98 1.55 -15.69
C ILE A 70 8.55 1.00 -15.68
N ASP A 71 8.32 -0.11 -16.40
CA ASP A 71 6.98 -0.69 -16.58
C ASP A 71 6.34 -1.19 -15.27
N SER A 72 7.15 -1.50 -14.25
CA SER A 72 6.69 -1.94 -12.92
C SER A 72 5.83 -0.88 -12.21
N LEU A 73 6.13 0.41 -12.46
CA LEU A 73 5.38 1.55 -11.95
C LEU A 73 4.46 2.14 -13.03
N ALA A 74 4.97 2.32 -14.26
CA ALA A 74 4.26 3.06 -15.30
C ALA A 74 2.92 2.42 -15.68
N SER A 75 2.86 1.08 -15.73
CA SER A 75 1.64 0.33 -16.08
C SER A 75 0.45 0.71 -15.20
N PHE A 76 0.64 0.79 -13.88
CA PHE A 76 -0.40 1.22 -12.94
C PHE A 76 -0.95 2.60 -13.30
N PHE A 77 -0.09 3.61 -13.46
CA PHE A 77 -0.55 4.98 -13.69
C PHE A 77 -1.18 5.15 -15.07
N MET A 78 -0.71 4.40 -16.08
CA MET A 78 -1.31 4.40 -17.42
C MET A 78 -2.74 3.82 -17.41
N ASP A 79 -3.05 2.86 -16.53
CA ASP A 79 -4.43 2.39 -16.33
C ASP A 79 -5.35 3.50 -15.78
N TYR A 80 -4.77 4.52 -15.15
CA TYR A 80 -5.45 5.75 -14.70
C TYR A 80 -5.31 6.92 -15.69
N GLY A 81 -4.99 6.63 -16.96
CA GLY A 81 -5.02 7.63 -18.03
C GLY A 81 -3.77 8.51 -18.14
N TYR A 82 -2.72 8.23 -17.36
CA TYR A 82 -1.41 8.84 -17.62
C TYR A 82 -0.90 8.44 -19.02
N LYS A 83 -0.24 9.37 -19.70
CA LYS A 83 0.29 9.16 -21.06
C LYS A 83 1.79 9.36 -21.09
N VAL A 84 2.49 8.63 -21.95
CA VAL A 84 3.92 8.82 -22.18
C VAL A 84 4.15 10.22 -22.74
N GLY A 85 4.90 11.03 -21.99
CA GLY A 85 5.28 12.38 -22.39
C GLY A 85 6.62 12.45 -23.12
N GLY A 86 7.53 11.52 -22.86
CA GLY A 86 8.82 11.45 -23.54
C GLY A 86 9.84 10.59 -22.81
N ARG A 87 11.01 10.42 -23.44
CA ARG A 87 12.14 9.63 -22.93
C ARG A 87 13.43 10.44 -22.98
N LEU A 88 14.32 10.19 -22.02
CA LEU A 88 15.67 10.73 -21.98
C LEU A 88 16.66 9.60 -21.72
N ASP A 89 17.78 9.60 -22.42
CA ASP A 89 18.86 8.62 -22.25
C ASP A 89 20.07 9.29 -21.59
N PHE A 90 20.71 8.61 -20.65
CA PHE A 90 21.92 9.07 -19.97
C PHE A 90 23.03 8.03 -20.13
N PRO A 91 23.69 7.95 -21.31
CA PRO A 91 24.64 6.87 -21.62
C PRO A 91 25.78 6.77 -20.60
N LYS A 92 26.33 7.90 -20.14
CA LYS A 92 27.40 7.92 -19.14
C LYS A 92 26.98 7.35 -17.79
N LYS A 93 25.69 7.48 -17.45
CA LYS A 93 25.11 6.94 -16.21
C LYS A 93 24.47 5.56 -16.40
N LYS A 94 24.41 5.06 -17.63
CA LYS A 94 23.70 3.83 -18.01
C LYS A 94 22.23 3.85 -17.57
N VAL A 95 21.56 5.01 -17.66
CA VAL A 95 20.19 5.21 -17.17
C VAL A 95 19.29 5.67 -18.32
N GLN A 96 18.05 5.15 -18.35
CA GLN A 96 16.97 5.67 -19.17
C GLN A 96 15.87 6.26 -18.29
N VAL A 97 15.21 7.30 -18.76
CA VAL A 97 14.12 7.96 -18.06
C VAL A 97 12.90 8.02 -18.97
N LEU A 98 11.74 7.66 -18.43
CA LEU A 98 10.43 7.90 -19.02
C LEU A 98 9.69 8.89 -18.11
N TRP A 99 9.03 9.89 -18.69
CA TRP A 99 8.08 10.70 -17.95
C TRP A 99 6.67 10.55 -18.50
N LEU A 100 5.70 10.62 -17.59
CA LEU A 100 4.28 10.49 -17.87
C LEU A 100 3.56 11.80 -17.55
N SER A 101 2.74 12.27 -18.50
CA SER A 101 1.81 13.38 -18.29
C SER A 101 0.55 12.89 -17.57
N PRO A 102 0.03 13.65 -16.58
CA PRO A 102 -1.19 13.30 -15.88
C PRO A 102 -2.42 13.33 -16.81
N PRO A 103 -3.49 12.59 -16.47
CA PRO A 103 -4.78 12.75 -17.14
C PRO A 103 -5.41 14.12 -16.80
N ASP A 104 -6.34 14.57 -17.65
CA ASP A 104 -7.18 15.73 -17.34
C ASP A 104 -8.20 15.34 -16.26
N VAL A 105 -7.96 15.80 -15.04
CA VAL A 105 -8.91 15.69 -13.92
C VAL A 105 -9.54 17.06 -13.65
N HIS A 106 -10.85 17.08 -13.38
CA HIS A 106 -11.54 18.32 -13.07
C HIS A 106 -11.30 18.69 -11.60
N PHE A 107 -10.60 19.80 -11.36
CA PHE A 107 -10.44 20.39 -10.03
C PHE A 107 -10.94 21.84 -10.02
N PRO A 108 -11.38 22.37 -8.86
CA PRO A 108 -11.75 23.78 -8.74
C PRO A 108 -10.58 24.69 -9.13
N ASP A 109 -10.84 25.89 -9.68
CA ASP A 109 -9.79 26.83 -10.10
C ASP A 109 -8.81 27.21 -8.98
N ASN A 110 -9.22 27.08 -7.71
CA ASN A 110 -8.40 27.33 -6.52
C ASN A 110 -7.89 26.05 -5.85
N GLY A 111 -7.98 24.92 -6.55
CA GLY A 111 -7.60 23.58 -6.13
C GLY A 111 -6.11 23.40 -5.87
N TYR A 112 -5.75 22.61 -4.87
CA TYR A 112 -4.37 22.35 -4.45
C TYR A 112 -4.21 20.96 -3.84
N GLY A 113 -2.96 20.51 -3.71
CA GLY A 113 -2.62 19.16 -3.25
C GLY A 113 -3.03 18.08 -4.25
N ILE A 114 -2.94 16.82 -3.82
CA ILE A 114 -3.27 15.65 -4.64
C ILE A 114 -4.79 15.45 -4.79
N GLY A 115 -5.58 15.73 -3.74
CA GLY A 115 -7.01 15.43 -3.73
C GLY A 115 -7.90 16.49 -4.38
N ASN A 116 -7.43 17.74 -4.49
CA ASN A 116 -8.22 18.85 -5.02
C ASN A 116 -7.44 19.71 -6.02
N GLY A 117 -6.24 19.31 -6.44
CA GLY A 117 -5.38 20.07 -7.35
C GLY A 117 -4.95 19.25 -8.57
N PRO A 118 -4.08 19.81 -9.43
CA PRO A 118 -3.52 19.06 -10.54
C PRO A 118 -2.70 17.87 -10.03
N LEU A 119 -2.87 16.72 -10.69
CA LEU A 119 -2.02 15.56 -10.42
C LEU A 119 -0.58 15.82 -10.89
N PRO A 120 0.44 15.32 -10.17
CA PRO A 120 1.83 15.50 -10.59
C PRO A 120 2.13 14.69 -11.84
N ARG A 121 3.10 15.15 -12.63
CA ARG A 121 3.78 14.30 -13.61
C ARG A 121 4.52 13.19 -12.89
N LEU A 122 4.82 12.11 -13.59
CA LEU A 122 5.63 11.02 -13.06
C LEU A 122 6.90 10.87 -13.86
N VAL A 123 8.04 10.77 -13.19
CA VAL A 123 9.33 10.54 -13.82
C VAL A 123 9.89 9.24 -13.27
N ILE A 124 10.16 8.28 -14.14
CA ILE A 124 10.63 6.95 -13.74
C ILE A 124 11.93 6.68 -14.48
N ALA A 125 13.00 6.51 -13.72
CA ALA A 125 14.33 6.18 -14.22
C ALA A 125 14.63 4.70 -14.02
N GLU A 126 15.27 4.06 -14.99
CA GLU A 126 15.78 2.69 -14.88
C GLU A 126 17.26 2.62 -15.21
N LEU A 127 18.01 1.88 -14.40
CA LEU A 127 19.40 1.53 -14.69
C LEU A 127 19.45 0.37 -15.67
N LEU A 128 20.25 0.51 -16.73
CA LEU A 128 20.54 -0.53 -17.72
C LEU A 128 21.51 -1.54 -17.10
N VAL A 129 20.96 -2.55 -16.41
CA VAL A 129 21.75 -3.54 -15.66
C VAL A 129 22.75 -4.27 -16.56
N GLU A 130 22.35 -4.62 -17.79
CA GLU A 130 23.21 -5.30 -18.77
C GLU A 130 24.46 -4.50 -19.20
N GLU A 131 24.46 -3.18 -18.97
CA GLU A 131 25.62 -2.34 -19.28
C GLU A 131 26.63 -2.28 -18.13
N LEU A 132 26.33 -2.85 -16.95
CA LEU A 132 27.22 -2.89 -15.79
C LEU A 132 28.27 -4.01 -15.91
N SER A 133 29.27 -3.98 -15.04
CA SER A 133 30.21 -5.11 -14.90
C SER A 133 29.48 -6.41 -14.51
N PRO A 134 30.00 -7.59 -14.90
CA PRO A 134 29.40 -8.87 -14.52
C PRO A 134 29.21 -9.04 -13.01
N GLU A 135 30.15 -8.53 -12.20
CA GLU A 135 30.07 -8.55 -10.74
C GLU A 135 28.85 -7.76 -10.22
N SER A 136 28.65 -6.53 -10.72
CA SER A 136 27.48 -5.71 -10.34
C SER A 136 26.16 -6.32 -10.82
N GLN A 137 26.15 -6.94 -12.01
CA GLN A 137 24.98 -7.66 -12.50
C GLN A 137 24.62 -8.84 -11.59
N GLU A 138 25.61 -9.64 -11.18
CA GLU A 138 25.42 -10.76 -10.27
C GLU A 138 24.90 -10.29 -8.91
N ILE A 139 25.44 -9.21 -8.36
CA ILE A 139 24.95 -8.61 -7.11
C ILE A 139 23.49 -8.19 -7.26
N ILE A 140 23.10 -7.49 -8.33
CA ILE A 140 21.70 -7.07 -8.53
C ILE A 140 20.79 -8.29 -8.65
N ARG A 141 21.17 -9.28 -9.47
CA ARG A 141 20.38 -10.51 -9.70
C ARG A 141 20.30 -11.42 -8.47
N LYS A 142 21.22 -11.30 -7.52
CA LYS A 142 21.15 -11.97 -6.21
C LYS A 142 19.89 -11.57 -5.42
N TYR A 143 19.45 -10.32 -5.53
CA TYR A 143 18.30 -9.78 -4.78
C TYR A 143 16.99 -9.85 -5.56
N LEU A 144 17.05 -9.73 -6.89
CA LEU A 144 15.87 -9.61 -7.74
C LEU A 144 15.42 -11.00 -8.24
N LYS A 145 14.16 -11.36 -7.98
CA LYS A 145 13.55 -12.61 -8.47
C LYS A 145 12.72 -12.33 -9.73
N PRO A 146 12.66 -13.25 -10.71
CA PRO A 146 11.87 -13.05 -11.91
C PRO A 146 10.43 -12.60 -11.63
N GLU A 147 10.00 -11.54 -12.32
CA GLU A 147 8.65 -10.93 -12.24
C GLU A 147 8.25 -10.32 -10.89
N GLY A 148 9.21 -10.13 -9.98
CA GLY A 148 8.94 -9.58 -8.65
C GLY A 148 8.48 -8.12 -8.63
N GLY A 149 8.88 -7.33 -9.65
CA GLY A 149 8.52 -5.91 -9.78
C GLY A 149 7.01 -5.59 -9.84
N LYS A 150 6.12 -6.57 -9.99
CA LYS A 150 4.65 -6.39 -9.95
C LYS A 150 4.14 -5.68 -8.69
N GLN A 151 4.90 -5.71 -7.60
CA GLN A 151 4.54 -5.07 -6.32
C GLN A 151 5.12 -3.65 -6.16
N ALA A 152 5.64 -3.01 -7.22
CA ALA A 152 6.33 -1.72 -7.12
C ALA A 152 5.48 -0.60 -6.50
N VAL A 153 4.20 -0.46 -6.89
CA VAL A 153 3.32 0.57 -6.33
C VAL A 153 3.03 0.30 -4.86
N LEU A 154 2.75 -0.96 -4.49
CA LEU A 154 2.56 -1.37 -3.10
C LEU A 154 3.83 -1.14 -2.27
N SER A 155 5.00 -1.47 -2.81
CA SER A 155 6.30 -1.19 -2.20
C SER A 155 6.50 0.29 -1.93
N SER A 156 6.17 1.14 -2.90
CA SER A 156 6.28 2.59 -2.79
C SER A 156 5.34 3.16 -1.72
N THR A 157 4.09 2.69 -1.66
CA THR A 157 3.09 3.17 -0.69
C THR A 157 3.44 2.74 0.73
N LEU A 158 3.96 1.52 0.92
CA LEU A 158 4.39 1.01 2.22
C LEU A 158 5.75 1.55 2.66
N GLY A 159 6.62 1.87 1.70
CA GLY A 159 8.02 2.21 1.92
C GLY A 159 8.84 0.99 2.33
N SER A 160 8.62 -0.15 1.68
CA SER A 160 9.28 -1.42 1.99
C SER A 160 10.00 -1.96 0.77
N LEU A 161 11.20 -2.53 0.94
CA LEU A 161 11.86 -3.27 -0.13
C LEU A 161 11.05 -4.53 -0.44
N ILE A 162 10.97 -4.89 -1.72
CA ILE A 162 10.34 -6.15 -2.13
C ILE A 162 11.32 -7.31 -2.12
N TRP A 163 12.62 -7.03 -2.25
CA TRP A 163 13.72 -7.98 -2.06
C TRP A 163 14.26 -7.96 -0.63
N GLU A 164 15.08 -8.96 -0.31
CA GLU A 164 15.76 -9.07 0.97
C GLU A 164 16.68 -7.87 1.24
N LYS A 165 16.84 -7.52 2.52
CA LYS A 165 17.70 -6.43 2.97
C LYS A 165 19.14 -6.68 2.45
N PRO A 166 19.78 -5.70 1.78
CA PRO A 166 21.12 -5.91 1.23
C PRO A 166 22.20 -5.96 2.32
N THR A 167 23.33 -6.59 2.01
CA THR A 167 24.55 -6.53 2.83
C THR A 167 25.33 -5.25 2.56
N SER A 168 26.13 -4.82 3.53
CA SER A 168 26.98 -3.64 3.38
C SER A 168 28.08 -3.84 2.33
N THR A 169 28.58 -5.07 2.19
CA THR A 169 29.56 -5.46 1.16
C THR A 169 28.99 -5.30 -0.26
N ASP A 170 27.79 -5.84 -0.52
CA ASP A 170 27.15 -5.74 -1.83
C ASP A 170 26.84 -4.28 -2.18
N PHE A 171 26.34 -3.50 -1.21
CA PHE A 171 26.10 -2.08 -1.35
C PHE A 171 27.37 -1.31 -1.72
N ASN A 172 28.46 -1.53 -0.98
CA ASN A 172 29.74 -0.86 -1.22
C ASN A 172 30.34 -1.22 -2.59
N GLN A 173 30.16 -2.46 -3.05
CA GLN A 173 30.63 -2.88 -4.36
C GLN A 173 29.85 -2.19 -5.48
N LEU A 174 28.51 -2.16 -5.40
CA LEU A 174 27.70 -1.41 -6.36
C LEU A 174 28.00 0.09 -6.34
N ALA A 175 28.23 0.67 -5.16
CA ALA A 175 28.52 2.09 -5.00
C ALA A 175 29.80 2.54 -5.73
N LYS A 176 30.79 1.64 -5.91
CA LYS A 176 32.02 1.94 -6.68
C LYS A 176 31.76 2.11 -8.17
N GLU A 177 30.78 1.41 -8.73
CA GLU A 177 30.45 1.46 -10.16
C GLU A 177 29.28 2.41 -10.44
N SER A 178 28.23 2.37 -9.63
CA SER A 178 26.99 3.12 -9.84
C SER A 178 26.32 3.48 -8.52
N GLU A 179 26.41 4.75 -8.13
CA GLU A 179 25.64 5.30 -7.01
C GLU A 179 24.13 5.17 -7.22
N PHE A 180 23.67 5.21 -8.49
CA PHE A 180 22.27 4.95 -8.83
C PHE A 180 21.87 3.52 -8.45
N ALA A 181 22.71 2.53 -8.76
CA ALA A 181 22.47 1.14 -8.40
C ALA A 181 22.42 0.96 -6.88
N ALA A 182 23.43 1.47 -6.18
CA ALA A 182 23.52 1.35 -4.73
C ALA A 182 22.34 2.04 -4.01
N TRP A 183 21.92 3.23 -4.46
CA TRP A 183 20.74 3.91 -3.93
C TRP A 183 19.46 3.09 -4.17
N THR A 184 19.28 2.59 -5.39
CA THR A 184 18.09 1.80 -5.75
C THR A 184 18.03 0.50 -4.96
N LEU A 185 19.17 -0.16 -4.72
CA LEU A 185 19.24 -1.39 -3.94
C LEU A 185 18.72 -1.22 -2.49
N VAL A 186 19.04 -0.11 -1.83
CA VAL A 186 18.68 0.10 -0.41
C VAL A 186 17.33 0.80 -0.22
N TYR A 187 16.87 1.59 -1.19
CA TYR A 187 15.61 2.34 -1.09
C TYR A 187 14.46 1.77 -1.93
N GLY A 188 14.76 0.91 -2.92
CA GLY A 188 13.77 0.31 -3.81
C GLY A 188 12.91 1.36 -4.51
N TYR A 189 11.59 1.13 -4.53
CA TYR A 189 10.60 2.04 -5.13
C TYR A 189 10.19 3.21 -4.24
N THR A 190 10.98 3.55 -3.22
CA THR A 190 10.77 4.80 -2.46
C THR A 190 10.88 5.97 -3.44
N MET A 191 9.97 6.95 -3.36
CA MET A 191 10.05 8.17 -4.17
C MET A 191 11.41 8.85 -3.92
N ASN A 192 12.17 9.09 -4.99
CA ASN A 192 13.52 9.67 -4.90
C ASN A 192 13.47 11.17 -4.61
N HIS A 193 12.52 11.87 -5.20
CA HIS A 193 12.25 13.25 -4.86
C HIS A 193 10.82 13.66 -5.22
N LEU A 194 10.39 14.69 -4.51
CA LEU A 194 9.22 15.49 -4.79
C LEU A 194 9.67 16.80 -5.44
N ALA A 195 8.99 17.23 -6.50
CA ALA A 195 9.17 18.57 -7.07
C ALA A 195 7.95 19.46 -6.82
N PHE A 196 8.18 20.66 -6.28
CA PHE A 196 7.15 21.70 -6.18
C PHE A 196 7.00 22.45 -7.50
N ALA A 197 5.76 22.74 -7.89
CA ALA A 197 5.45 23.61 -9.02
C ALA A 197 5.46 25.08 -8.57
N VAL A 198 6.63 25.73 -8.65
CA VAL A 198 6.89 27.10 -8.19
C VAL A 198 5.91 28.09 -8.81
N HIS A 199 5.62 27.97 -10.11
CA HIS A 199 4.69 28.84 -10.84
C HIS A 199 3.23 28.77 -10.35
N ARG A 200 2.91 27.84 -9.45
CA ARG A 200 1.59 27.69 -8.81
C ARG A 200 1.58 28.13 -7.35
N LEU A 201 2.75 28.31 -6.75
CA LEU A 201 2.86 28.86 -5.40
C LEU A 201 2.63 30.37 -5.44
N LYS A 202 2.25 30.95 -4.31
CA LYS A 202 2.00 32.39 -4.15
C LYS A 202 3.11 33.06 -3.36
N HIS A 203 2.98 34.38 -3.24
CA HIS A 203 3.88 35.23 -2.44
C HIS A 203 5.36 35.06 -2.86
N ARG A 204 6.28 34.89 -1.89
CA ARG A 204 7.72 34.80 -2.15
C ARG A 204 8.10 33.54 -2.94
N PHE A 205 7.23 32.55 -3.08
CA PHE A 205 7.54 31.30 -3.78
C PHE A 205 6.98 31.20 -5.20
N SER A 206 6.41 32.28 -5.75
CA SER A 206 6.02 32.32 -7.16
C SER A 206 7.19 32.56 -8.13
N ASP A 207 8.40 32.81 -7.60
CA ASP A 207 9.64 33.01 -8.37
C ASP A 207 10.73 32.07 -7.81
N ILE A 208 11.30 31.23 -8.67
CA ILE A 208 12.30 30.24 -8.27
C ILE A 208 13.59 30.87 -7.71
N LYS A 209 13.90 32.12 -8.08
CA LYS A 209 15.04 32.85 -7.52
C LYS A 209 14.80 33.17 -6.05
N CYS A 210 13.59 33.59 -5.72
CA CYS A 210 13.20 33.83 -4.33
C CYS A 210 13.13 32.54 -3.51
N VAL A 211 12.73 31.42 -4.12
CA VAL A 211 12.82 30.08 -3.51
C VAL A 211 14.27 29.75 -3.16
N LYS A 212 15.19 29.87 -4.13
CA LYS A 212 16.62 29.65 -3.93
C LYS A 212 17.15 30.47 -2.75
N GLU A 213 16.96 31.80 -2.79
CA GLU A 213 17.43 32.72 -1.75
C GLU A 213 16.86 32.35 -0.37
N TYR A 214 15.56 32.04 -0.30
CA TYR A 214 14.92 31.66 0.95
C TYR A 214 15.53 30.40 1.57
N PHE A 215 15.76 29.35 0.79
CA PHE A 215 16.31 28.10 1.32
C PHE A 215 17.80 28.24 1.68
N GLU A 216 18.56 29.08 0.96
CA GLU A 216 19.92 29.47 1.36
C GLU A 216 19.91 30.25 2.69
N GLU A 217 19.01 31.23 2.85
CA GLU A 217 18.82 32.00 4.11
C GLU A 217 18.44 31.09 5.29
N LYS A 218 17.66 30.04 5.05
CA LYS A 218 17.27 29.04 6.05
C LYS A 218 18.35 28.00 6.35
N GLY A 219 19.49 28.06 5.65
CA GLY A 219 20.64 27.19 5.90
C GLY A 219 20.53 25.81 5.25
N PHE A 220 19.62 25.61 4.29
CA PHE A 220 19.58 24.36 3.53
C PHE A 220 20.68 24.36 2.46
N GLU A 221 21.37 23.23 2.32
CA GLU A 221 22.37 23.06 1.26
C GLU A 221 21.66 22.78 -0.07
N LEU A 222 21.85 23.66 -1.06
CA LEU A 222 21.34 23.48 -2.42
C LEU A 222 22.38 22.82 -3.31
N ASN A 223 21.93 22.02 -4.29
CA ASN A 223 22.81 21.36 -5.25
C ASN A 223 23.48 22.39 -6.16
N LYS A 224 24.82 22.42 -6.16
CA LYS A 224 25.65 23.36 -6.94
C LYS A 224 26.18 22.78 -8.26
N ASP A 225 26.00 21.48 -8.50
CA ASP A 225 26.41 20.86 -9.75
C ASP A 225 25.60 21.46 -10.92
N GLY A 226 26.26 21.90 -11.98
CA GLY A 226 25.63 22.67 -13.07
C GLY A 226 25.12 24.07 -12.66
N GLY A 227 25.52 24.59 -11.49
CA GLY A 227 25.00 25.82 -10.90
C GLY A 227 23.77 25.56 -10.00
N VAL A 228 23.47 26.45 -9.05
CA VAL A 228 22.33 26.25 -8.12
C VAL A 228 20.99 26.29 -8.86
N LEU A 229 20.83 27.27 -9.75
CA LEU A 229 19.67 27.39 -10.64
C LEU A 229 20.04 26.78 -11.99
N LYS A 230 19.41 25.66 -12.33
CA LYS A 230 19.53 25.03 -13.65
C LYS A 230 18.48 25.65 -14.56
N VAL A 231 18.88 26.02 -15.76
CA VAL A 231 18.00 26.61 -16.77
C VAL A 231 18.12 25.78 -18.03
N SER A 232 17.00 25.38 -18.62
CA SER A 232 16.99 24.67 -19.90
C SER A 232 17.55 25.53 -21.03
N GLU A 233 17.96 24.88 -22.13
CA GLU A 233 18.49 25.58 -23.31
C GLU A 233 17.50 26.60 -23.89
N ASP A 234 16.20 26.29 -23.88
CA ASP A 234 15.13 27.20 -24.31
C ASP A 234 14.82 28.32 -23.30
N GLY A 235 15.40 28.25 -22.09
CA GLY A 235 15.18 29.22 -21.02
C GLY A 235 13.83 29.08 -20.29
N LEU A 236 13.02 28.08 -20.61
CA LEU A 236 11.62 27.98 -20.16
C LEU A 236 11.38 26.98 -19.02
N LEU A 237 12.38 26.19 -18.64
CA LEU A 237 12.35 25.30 -17.49
C LEU A 237 13.48 25.67 -16.53
N LEU A 238 13.10 26.05 -15.31
CA LEU A 238 14.03 26.43 -14.25
C LEU A 238 13.91 25.46 -13.09
N GLN A 239 15.04 25.00 -12.57
CA GLN A 239 15.07 23.95 -11.55
C GLN A 239 16.10 24.28 -10.46
N VAL A 240 15.70 24.06 -9.20
CA VAL A 240 16.55 24.14 -8.01
C VAL A 240 16.28 22.91 -7.16
N SER A 241 17.33 22.23 -6.69
CA SER A 241 17.18 21.09 -5.79
C SER A 241 18.00 21.27 -4.51
N ALA A 242 17.47 20.76 -3.41
CA ALA A 242 18.24 20.58 -2.19
C ALA A 242 19.22 19.42 -2.36
N MET A 243 20.37 19.48 -1.68
CA MET A 243 21.20 18.31 -1.48
C MET A 243 20.47 17.31 -0.59
N SER A 244 20.61 16.01 -0.89
CA SER A 244 19.97 14.96 -0.11
C SER A 244 20.53 14.91 1.31
N GLU A 245 19.65 14.69 2.30
CA GLU A 245 20.09 14.32 3.65
C GLU A 245 20.76 12.96 3.60
N LYS A 246 21.65 12.71 4.57
CA LYS A 246 22.28 11.41 4.74
C LYS A 246 21.67 10.75 5.97
N LEU A 247 21.15 9.55 5.80
CA LEU A 247 20.49 8.77 6.85
C LEU A 247 21.30 7.55 7.21
N VAL A 248 21.21 7.13 8.47
CA VAL A 248 21.81 5.87 8.92
C VAL A 248 20.98 4.71 8.37
N VAL A 249 21.62 3.85 7.59
CA VAL A 249 21.08 2.60 7.07
C VAL A 249 21.80 1.46 7.75
N GLU A 250 21.06 0.62 8.46
CA GLU A 250 21.53 -0.68 8.90
C GLU A 250 21.36 -1.69 7.75
N PHE A 251 22.35 -2.53 7.51
CA PHE A 251 22.36 -3.58 6.48
C PHE A 251 22.02 -4.96 7.08
N ALA A 252 21.91 -5.99 6.24
CA ALA A 252 21.57 -7.35 6.69
C ALA A 252 22.67 -8.03 7.52
N ASP A 253 23.92 -7.62 7.34
CA ASP A 253 25.11 -8.06 8.10
C ASP A 253 25.30 -7.29 9.42
N GLY A 254 24.31 -6.50 9.83
CA GLY A 254 24.34 -5.71 11.07
C GLY A 254 25.21 -4.45 11.02
N VAL A 255 25.90 -4.20 9.90
CA VAL A 255 26.70 -2.99 9.69
C VAL A 255 25.76 -1.80 9.49
N THR A 256 26.11 -0.64 10.07
CA THR A 256 25.42 0.63 9.80
C THR A 256 26.31 1.56 8.98
N GLN A 257 25.74 2.21 7.96
CA GLN A 257 26.44 3.26 7.21
C GLN A 257 25.53 4.47 6.97
N ILE A 258 26.14 5.61 6.69
CA ILE A 258 25.40 6.84 6.36
C ILE A 258 25.25 6.94 4.83
N VAL A 259 24.02 6.86 4.34
CA VAL A 259 23.70 6.83 2.91
C VAL A 259 22.84 8.05 2.53
N PRO A 260 23.12 8.75 1.42
CA PRO A 260 22.24 9.77 0.88
C PRO A 260 20.85 9.22 0.59
N ALA A 261 19.84 9.86 1.16
CA ALA A 261 18.45 9.45 1.07
C ALA A 261 17.75 10.13 -0.12
N SER A 262 16.57 10.69 0.10
CA SER A 262 15.82 11.44 -0.92
C SER A 262 16.10 12.94 -0.80
N TYR A 263 15.58 13.74 -1.73
CA TYR A 263 15.70 15.21 -1.70
C TYR A 263 14.43 15.88 -2.23
N ILE A 264 14.36 17.21 -2.15
CA ILE A 264 13.28 18.01 -2.73
C ILE A 264 13.81 18.87 -3.88
N GLU A 265 12.97 19.02 -4.89
CA GLU A 265 13.17 19.91 -6.03
C GLU A 265 12.08 21.00 -6.09
N PHE A 266 12.42 22.10 -6.74
CA PHE A 266 11.55 23.22 -7.09
C PHE A 266 11.67 23.46 -8.59
N VAL A 267 10.53 23.49 -9.28
CA VAL A 267 10.45 23.62 -10.73
C VAL A 267 9.56 24.79 -11.09
N GLU A 268 10.05 25.67 -11.94
CA GLU A 268 9.26 26.74 -12.56
C GLU A 268 9.19 26.52 -14.07
N ARG A 269 7.96 26.40 -14.59
CA ARG A 269 7.68 26.28 -16.01
C ARG A 269 7.20 27.62 -16.55
N LEU A 270 7.99 28.24 -17.41
CA LEU A 270 7.62 29.52 -18.04
C LEU A 270 6.62 29.33 -19.18
N VAL A 271 5.93 30.41 -19.49
CA VAL A 271 4.91 30.50 -20.55
C VAL A 271 5.59 30.34 -21.90
N LEU A 272 5.01 29.53 -22.78
CA LEU A 272 5.53 29.35 -24.13
C LEU A 272 5.43 30.68 -24.92
N PRO A 273 6.39 30.97 -25.83
CA PRO A 273 6.45 32.27 -26.51
C PRO A 273 5.15 32.69 -27.23
N GLN A 274 4.38 31.73 -27.76
CA GLN A 274 3.10 31.98 -28.43
C GLN A 274 1.97 32.46 -27.49
N PHE A 275 2.12 32.29 -26.18
CA PHE A 275 1.14 32.70 -25.16
C PHE A 275 1.65 33.86 -24.29
N LYS A 276 2.78 34.48 -24.64
CA LYS A 276 3.42 35.53 -23.82
C LYS A 276 2.52 36.75 -23.54
N ASP A 277 1.61 37.07 -24.47
CA ASP A 277 0.72 38.23 -24.40
C ASP A 277 -0.65 37.88 -23.77
N MET A 278 -0.83 36.63 -23.33
CA MET A 278 -2.05 36.18 -22.66
C MET A 278 -2.16 36.79 -21.25
N PRO A 279 -3.36 37.22 -20.82
CA PRO A 279 -3.57 37.68 -19.46
C PRO A 279 -3.15 36.63 -18.42
N CYS A 280 -2.49 37.05 -17.33
CA CYS A 280 -1.93 36.13 -16.33
C CYS A 280 -2.99 35.20 -15.71
N ASP A 281 -4.22 35.67 -15.57
CA ASP A 281 -5.38 34.94 -15.06
C ASP A 281 -5.96 33.93 -16.05
N GLU A 282 -5.61 34.03 -17.33
CA GLU A 282 -5.98 33.05 -18.37
C GLU A 282 -4.90 31.98 -18.62
N ILE A 283 -3.69 32.15 -18.04
CA ILE A 283 -2.59 31.19 -18.19
C ILE A 283 -2.90 29.89 -17.46
N LYS A 284 -2.95 28.79 -18.22
CA LYS A 284 -3.14 27.42 -17.74
C LYS A 284 -1.86 26.60 -17.90
N GLU A 285 -1.83 25.39 -17.34
CA GLU A 285 -0.63 24.52 -17.38
C GLU A 285 -0.18 24.24 -18.82
N PHE A 286 -1.12 23.99 -19.74
CA PHE A 286 -0.81 23.68 -21.13
C PHE A 286 -0.28 24.89 -21.94
N HIS A 287 -0.31 26.11 -21.37
CA HIS A 287 0.36 27.28 -21.95
C HIS A 287 1.84 27.36 -21.54
N ARG A 288 2.32 26.51 -20.64
CA ARG A 288 3.68 26.52 -20.10
C ARG A 288 4.54 25.42 -20.73
N ARG A 289 5.87 25.54 -20.58
CA ARG A 289 6.83 24.54 -21.07
C ARG A 289 6.60 23.18 -20.43
N GLU A 290 6.23 22.23 -21.28
CA GLU A 290 5.96 20.85 -20.89
C GLU A 290 7.19 19.94 -21.06
N GLY A 291 7.30 18.85 -20.30
CA GLY A 291 8.40 17.87 -20.42
C GLY A 291 9.64 18.18 -19.57
N LEU A 292 10.73 17.46 -19.84
CA LEU A 292 12.00 17.52 -19.09
C LEU A 292 13.13 18.09 -19.95
N GLU A 293 14.29 18.34 -19.34
CA GLU A 293 15.56 18.66 -20.02
C GLU A 293 16.66 17.71 -19.52
N GLN A 294 17.34 17.03 -20.44
CA GLN A 294 18.45 16.11 -20.22
C GLN A 294 19.62 16.74 -19.47
N ALA A 295 20.14 17.91 -19.85
CA ALA A 295 21.29 18.52 -19.16
C ALA A 295 20.92 18.90 -17.72
N SER A 296 19.76 19.52 -17.51
CA SER A 296 19.28 19.85 -16.16
C SER A 296 19.05 18.60 -15.32
N ALA A 297 18.40 17.57 -15.87
CA ALA A 297 18.17 16.29 -15.19
C ALA A 297 19.47 15.56 -14.83
N TYR A 298 20.51 15.64 -15.68
CA TYR A 298 21.82 15.06 -15.39
C TYR A 298 22.40 15.63 -14.09
N HIS A 299 22.36 16.96 -13.94
CA HIS A 299 22.87 17.67 -12.77
C HIS A 299 22.00 17.47 -11.51
N ILE A 300 20.68 17.35 -11.68
CA ILE A 300 19.75 17.09 -10.57
C ILE A 300 19.99 15.71 -9.96
N MET A 301 20.32 14.70 -10.77
CA MET A 301 20.65 13.35 -10.27
C MET A 301 21.86 13.33 -9.32
N GLU A 302 22.75 14.32 -9.38
CA GLU A 302 23.90 14.47 -8.46
C GLU A 302 23.49 14.88 -7.03
N SER A 303 22.22 15.20 -6.78
CA SER A 303 21.74 15.56 -5.44
C SER A 303 21.84 14.40 -4.43
N THR A 304 22.00 13.15 -4.89
CA THR A 304 22.22 11.94 -4.06
C THR A 304 23.67 11.44 -4.09
N ARG A 305 24.63 12.28 -4.49
CA ARG A 305 26.01 11.83 -4.69
C ARG A 305 26.67 11.29 -3.42
N PHE A 306 27.43 10.20 -3.55
CA PHE A 306 28.14 9.62 -2.41
C PHE A 306 29.46 10.37 -2.21
N THR A 307 29.55 11.20 -1.17
CA THR A 307 30.84 11.77 -0.75
C THR A 307 31.61 10.73 0.05
N ALA A 308 32.81 10.37 -0.39
CA ALA A 308 33.65 9.38 0.29
C ALA A 308 33.90 9.77 1.76
N ASN A 309 33.37 8.99 2.69
CA ASN A 309 33.81 8.98 4.08
C ASN A 309 34.30 7.56 4.40
N ASN A 310 35.59 7.45 4.71
CA ASN A 310 36.20 6.22 5.20
C ASN A 310 35.66 5.91 6.60
N SER A 311 34.93 4.81 6.74
CA SER A 311 34.79 4.13 8.02
C SER A 311 35.02 2.64 7.82
N ASN A 312 36.22 2.20 8.20
CA ASN A 312 36.59 0.80 8.41
C ASN A 312 35.82 0.28 9.63
N MET A 313 35.13 -0.86 9.54
CA MET A 313 34.93 -1.78 10.67
C MET A 313 34.49 -3.16 10.21
N GLY A 314 34.84 -4.17 11.01
CA GLY A 314 35.05 -5.56 10.62
C GLY A 314 33.80 -6.37 10.23
N SER A 315 34.10 -7.40 9.45
CA SER A 315 33.20 -8.47 8.99
C SER A 315 32.75 -9.34 10.16
N PHE A 316 31.44 -9.37 10.42
CA PHE A 316 30.80 -10.49 11.09
C PHE A 316 29.99 -11.26 10.05
N ASP A 317 30.32 -12.54 9.86
CA ASP A 317 29.56 -13.45 9.02
C ASP A 317 28.27 -13.91 9.71
N LEU A 318 27.26 -14.16 8.87
CA LEU A 318 25.93 -14.78 9.06
C LEU A 318 24.74 -13.79 9.02
N PRO A 319 23.58 -14.15 8.40
CA PRO A 319 22.97 -15.48 8.55
C PRO A 319 22.28 -16.15 7.34
N HIS A 320 22.08 -17.45 7.56
CA HIS A 320 21.01 -18.35 7.08
C HIS A 320 20.34 -18.08 5.72
N SER A 321 20.51 -19.05 4.82
CA SER A 321 19.63 -19.24 3.67
C SER A 321 18.19 -19.49 4.15
N SER A 322 17.35 -18.47 4.03
CA SER A 322 15.91 -18.61 4.23
C SER A 322 15.33 -19.52 3.13
N SER A 323 14.57 -20.54 3.53
CA SER A 323 13.81 -21.42 2.63
C SER A 323 12.47 -20.81 2.18
N PHE A 324 12.23 -19.54 2.53
CA PHE A 324 10.99 -18.82 2.27
C PHE A 324 10.74 -18.63 0.77
N LYS A 325 9.56 -19.06 0.32
CA LYS A 325 9.10 -18.89 -1.06
C LYS A 325 8.43 -17.51 -1.19
N GLY A 326 9.09 -16.58 -1.87
CA GLY A 326 8.64 -15.19 -2.06
C GLY A 326 9.85 -14.26 -2.15
N GLU A 327 9.70 -13.02 -2.58
CA GLU A 327 10.84 -12.11 -2.73
C GLU A 327 11.47 -11.71 -1.38
N SER A 328 10.63 -11.33 -0.42
CA SER A 328 11.01 -10.93 0.94
C SER A 328 9.93 -11.29 1.96
N GLU A 329 10.32 -11.99 3.03
CA GLU A 329 9.42 -12.26 4.16
C GLU A 329 9.04 -10.97 4.89
N ILE A 330 10.00 -10.06 5.06
CA ILE A 330 9.79 -8.74 5.69
C ILE A 330 8.73 -7.95 4.92
N PHE A 331 8.79 -7.97 3.58
CA PHE A 331 7.78 -7.30 2.76
C PHE A 331 6.37 -7.86 3.01
N LEU A 332 6.21 -9.19 3.00
CA LEU A 332 4.93 -9.84 3.29
C LEU A 332 4.39 -9.44 4.68
N ARG A 333 5.25 -9.44 5.70
CA ARG A 333 4.88 -9.02 7.06
C ARG A 333 4.44 -7.56 7.09
N ASN A 334 5.14 -6.68 6.39
CA ASN A 334 4.75 -5.28 6.26
C ASN A 334 3.39 -5.11 5.56
N VAL A 335 3.06 -5.96 4.57
CA VAL A 335 1.71 -5.97 3.96
C VAL A 335 0.66 -6.31 5.01
N PHE A 336 0.84 -7.40 5.77
CA PHE A 336 -0.09 -7.78 6.83
C PHE A 336 -0.25 -6.69 7.90
N GLU A 337 0.85 -6.06 8.32
CA GLU A 337 0.79 -4.98 9.30
C GLU A 337 -0.05 -3.80 8.81
N ASN A 338 0.07 -3.44 7.53
CA ASN A 338 -0.69 -2.32 6.98
C ASN A 338 -2.16 -2.67 6.78
N ILE A 339 -2.49 -3.91 6.40
CA ILE A 339 -3.87 -4.42 6.41
C ILE A 339 -4.46 -4.32 7.83
N LEU A 340 -3.73 -4.79 8.85
CA LEU A 340 -4.16 -4.71 10.25
C LEU A 340 -4.34 -3.26 10.72
N LYS A 341 -3.37 -2.38 10.46
CA LYS A 341 -3.44 -0.94 10.79
C LYS A 341 -4.69 -0.30 10.16
N THR A 342 -4.98 -0.62 8.90
CA THR A 342 -6.18 -0.11 8.21
C THR A 342 -7.47 -0.65 8.82
N TYR A 343 -7.53 -1.94 9.13
CA TYR A 343 -8.67 -2.54 9.81
C TYR A 343 -8.94 -1.89 11.18
N LEU A 344 -7.93 -1.74 12.03
CA LEU A 344 -8.09 -1.15 13.36
C LEU A 344 -8.49 0.33 13.27
N ARG A 345 -7.93 1.08 12.31
CA ARG A 345 -8.33 2.47 12.06
C ARG A 345 -9.80 2.60 11.65
N LYS A 346 -10.29 1.68 10.82
CA LYS A 346 -11.67 1.68 10.31
C LYS A 346 -12.70 1.13 11.30
N ASN A 347 -12.26 0.42 12.34
CA ASN A 347 -13.16 -0.29 13.26
C ASN A 347 -12.79 0.01 14.72
N PRO A 348 -13.27 1.13 15.30
CA PRO A 348 -12.97 1.54 16.67
C PRO A 348 -13.28 0.48 17.73
N THR A 349 -14.40 -0.24 17.61
CA THR A 349 -14.76 -1.30 18.55
C THR A 349 -13.78 -2.46 18.47
N ALA A 350 -13.43 -2.91 17.26
CA ALA A 350 -12.44 -3.95 17.06
C ALA A 350 -11.05 -3.52 17.57
N LYS A 351 -10.68 -2.26 17.36
CA LYS A 351 -9.45 -1.67 17.92
C LYS A 351 -9.43 -1.73 19.45
N THR A 352 -10.54 -1.38 20.09
CA THR A 352 -10.65 -1.40 21.55
C THR A 352 -10.51 -2.82 22.10
N ILE A 353 -11.12 -3.81 21.43
CA ILE A 353 -10.97 -5.22 21.79
C ILE A 353 -9.53 -5.69 21.56
N TRP A 354 -8.92 -5.30 20.44
CA TRP A 354 -7.54 -5.64 20.11
C TRP A 354 -6.53 -5.08 21.14
N GLU A 355 -6.71 -3.82 21.57
CA GLU A 355 -5.93 -3.19 22.64
C GLU A 355 -6.15 -3.88 24.00
N LEU A 356 -7.40 -4.24 24.32
CA LEU A 356 -7.72 -5.00 25.52
C LEU A 356 -6.99 -6.34 25.54
N VAL A 357 -7.02 -7.10 24.45
CA VAL A 357 -6.36 -8.41 24.36
C VAL A 357 -4.84 -8.28 24.51
N GLN A 358 -4.22 -7.28 23.88
CA GLN A 358 -2.78 -7.03 24.07
C GLN A 358 -2.41 -6.71 25.52
N SER A 359 -3.24 -5.93 26.21
CA SER A 359 -3.01 -5.59 27.63
C SER A 359 -3.10 -6.80 28.57
N LEU A 360 -3.75 -7.88 28.14
CA LEU A 360 -4.02 -9.06 28.96
C LEU A 360 -2.98 -10.18 28.80
N ASP A 361 -2.17 -10.15 27.73
CA ASP A 361 -1.19 -11.20 27.39
C ASP A 361 0.25 -10.67 27.23
N ASN A 362 0.58 -9.55 27.88
CA ASN A 362 1.88 -8.88 27.78
C ASN A 362 2.39 -8.79 26.32
N GLU A 363 1.50 -8.38 25.40
CA GLU A 363 1.77 -8.20 23.97
C GLU A 363 2.04 -9.48 23.15
N LYS A 364 1.98 -10.70 23.72
CA LYS A 364 2.29 -11.96 23.01
C LYS A 364 1.12 -12.56 22.21
N ILE A 365 0.41 -11.72 21.47
CA ILE A 365 -0.74 -12.16 20.67
C ILE A 365 -0.32 -12.93 19.41
N CYS A 366 -1.13 -13.89 18.99
CA CYS A 366 -1.01 -14.57 17.69
C CYS A 366 -2.35 -14.48 16.94
N TYR A 367 -2.26 -14.38 15.61
CA TYR A 367 -3.43 -14.34 14.75
C TYR A 367 -3.70 -15.72 14.16
N ASP A 368 -4.93 -16.20 14.29
CA ASP A 368 -5.34 -17.46 13.68
C ASP A 368 -5.53 -17.29 12.18
N HIS A 369 -6.32 -16.28 11.79
CA HIS A 369 -6.62 -15.99 10.40
C HIS A 369 -7.08 -14.55 10.17
N PHE A 370 -6.92 -14.07 8.94
CA PHE A 370 -7.48 -12.83 8.41
C PHE A 370 -8.48 -13.14 7.31
N THR A 371 -9.65 -12.46 7.32
CA THR A 371 -10.75 -12.76 6.41
C THR A 371 -11.11 -11.60 5.50
N PHE A 372 -11.39 -11.90 4.23
CA PHE A 372 -11.76 -10.93 3.20
C PHE A 372 -13.04 -11.35 2.45
N ARG A 373 -13.74 -10.37 1.90
CA ARG A 373 -14.92 -10.55 1.05
C ARG A 373 -14.68 -9.94 -0.32
N THR A 374 -15.14 -10.62 -1.36
CA THR A 374 -14.85 -10.28 -2.75
C THR A 374 -16.08 -10.57 -3.63
N LEU A 375 -16.02 -10.21 -4.92
CA LEU A 375 -17.11 -10.40 -5.87
C LEU A 375 -16.60 -11.19 -7.06
N LYS A 376 -17.13 -12.40 -7.31
CA LYS A 376 -16.69 -13.26 -8.40
C LYS A 376 -17.23 -12.75 -9.74
N VAL A 377 -16.59 -11.71 -10.26
CA VAL A 377 -16.91 -11.06 -11.53
C VAL A 377 -15.70 -10.27 -12.01
N ASP A 378 -15.40 -10.33 -13.30
CA ASP A 378 -14.45 -9.46 -14.02
C ASP A 378 -13.06 -9.28 -13.33
N GLY A 379 -12.57 -10.32 -12.64
CA GLY A 379 -11.29 -10.31 -11.94
C GLY A 379 -11.30 -9.79 -10.50
N TYR A 380 -12.49 -9.58 -9.89
CA TYR A 380 -12.65 -9.11 -8.50
C TYR A 380 -12.89 -10.21 -7.47
N GLY A 381 -12.80 -11.49 -7.85
CA GLY A 381 -13.05 -12.64 -6.98
C GLY A 381 -11.88 -12.96 -6.06
N ILE A 382 -11.83 -14.20 -5.54
CA ILE A 382 -10.77 -14.67 -4.64
C ILE A 382 -9.36 -14.46 -5.21
N ASP A 383 -9.19 -14.69 -6.52
CA ASP A 383 -7.90 -14.61 -7.20
C ASP A 383 -7.26 -13.22 -7.19
N SER A 384 -8.07 -12.16 -7.00
CA SER A 384 -7.57 -10.77 -6.93
C SER A 384 -6.67 -10.53 -5.72
N LEU A 385 -6.93 -11.22 -4.61
CA LEU A 385 -6.14 -11.19 -3.38
C LEU A 385 -5.20 -12.39 -3.29
N SER A 386 -5.69 -13.61 -3.55
CA SER A 386 -4.94 -14.84 -3.28
C SER A 386 -3.66 -14.94 -4.11
N SER A 387 -3.66 -14.43 -5.34
CA SER A 387 -2.50 -14.48 -6.24
C SER A 387 -1.25 -13.85 -5.62
N PHE A 388 -1.42 -12.74 -4.89
CA PHE A 388 -0.32 -12.12 -4.15
C PHE A 388 0.22 -13.07 -3.09
N PHE A 389 -0.62 -13.55 -2.17
CA PHE A 389 -0.18 -14.37 -1.06
C PHE A 389 0.41 -15.71 -1.50
N MET A 390 -0.12 -16.30 -2.57
CA MET A 390 0.41 -17.53 -3.16
C MET A 390 1.80 -17.33 -3.77
N ALA A 391 2.12 -16.13 -4.29
CA ALA A 391 3.49 -15.78 -4.71
C ALA A 391 4.47 -15.75 -3.53
N TYR A 392 3.98 -15.46 -2.32
CA TYR A 392 4.71 -15.59 -1.05
C TYR A 392 4.48 -16.94 -0.35
N GLY A 393 4.13 -17.99 -1.11
CA GLY A 393 4.16 -19.37 -0.63
C GLY A 393 2.91 -19.86 0.10
N TYR A 394 1.86 -19.05 0.23
CA TYR A 394 0.56 -19.54 0.70
C TYR A 394 0.01 -20.62 -0.23
N LYS A 395 -0.74 -21.58 0.34
CA LYS A 395 -1.34 -22.69 -0.40
C LYS A 395 -2.82 -22.80 -0.07
N ILE A 396 -3.64 -23.19 -1.04
CA ILE A 396 -5.06 -23.47 -0.80
C ILE A 396 -5.15 -24.65 0.16
N GLY A 397 -5.82 -24.44 1.30
CA GLY A 397 -6.04 -25.47 2.32
C GLY A 397 -7.40 -26.16 2.21
N GLY A 398 -8.36 -25.55 1.51
CA GLY A 398 -9.69 -26.10 1.27
C GLY A 398 -10.72 -25.04 0.95
N GLY A 399 -11.97 -25.46 0.74
CA GLY A 399 -13.07 -24.58 0.40
C GLY A 399 -14.41 -24.98 1.01
N LEU A 400 -15.31 -24.00 1.12
CA LEU A 400 -16.67 -24.15 1.62
C LEU A 400 -17.61 -23.41 0.66
N ASP A 401 -18.67 -24.08 0.22
CA ASP A 401 -19.72 -23.48 -0.60
C ASP A 401 -20.97 -23.24 0.24
N PHE A 402 -21.60 -22.08 0.05
CA PHE A 402 -22.84 -21.70 0.73
C PHE A 402 -23.94 -21.46 -0.31
N PRO A 403 -24.59 -22.51 -0.86
CA PRO A 403 -25.53 -22.36 -1.96
C PRO A 403 -26.67 -21.39 -1.67
N LYS A 404 -27.20 -21.40 -0.44
CA LYS A 404 -28.28 -20.48 -0.02
C LYS A 404 -27.86 -19.01 -0.01
N LYS A 405 -26.57 -18.74 0.24
CA LYS A 405 -26.01 -17.38 0.26
C LYS A 405 -25.36 -17.01 -1.08
N LYS A 406 -25.27 -17.94 -2.03
CA LYS A 406 -24.56 -17.80 -3.31
C LYS A 406 -23.11 -17.38 -3.11
N LEU A 407 -22.42 -18.01 -2.15
CA LEU A 407 -21.04 -17.71 -1.78
C LEU A 407 -20.14 -18.93 -1.92
N ARG A 408 -18.88 -18.66 -2.24
CA ARG A 408 -17.77 -19.61 -2.11
C ARG A 408 -16.71 -19.02 -1.19
N VAL A 409 -16.08 -19.86 -0.38
CA VAL A 409 -14.98 -19.48 0.51
C VAL A 409 -13.82 -20.41 0.28
N LEU A 410 -12.61 -19.85 0.13
CA LEU A 410 -11.37 -20.62 0.17
C LEU A 410 -10.54 -20.15 1.36
N TRP A 411 -9.85 -21.07 2.01
CA TRP A 411 -8.84 -20.74 3.01
C TRP A 411 -7.44 -21.15 2.54
N PHE A 412 -6.43 -20.43 3.02
CA PHE A 412 -5.05 -20.59 2.61
C PHE A 412 -4.15 -20.77 3.83
N SER A 413 -3.34 -21.83 3.81
CA SER A 413 -2.32 -22.10 4.82
C SER A 413 -1.09 -21.22 4.56
N PRO A 414 -0.48 -20.63 5.61
CA PRO A 414 0.73 -19.83 5.47
C PRO A 414 1.94 -20.67 5.02
N PRO A 415 2.98 -20.05 4.45
CA PRO A 415 4.27 -20.69 4.23
C PRO A 415 4.98 -20.98 5.56
N ASP A 416 5.95 -21.89 5.53
CA ASP A 416 6.85 -22.11 6.65
C ASP A 416 7.78 -20.91 6.82
N VAL A 417 7.79 -20.33 8.02
CA VAL A 417 8.70 -19.24 8.42
C VAL A 417 9.38 -19.61 9.72
N HIS A 418 10.59 -19.10 9.94
CA HIS A 418 11.24 -19.24 11.24
C HIS A 418 10.50 -18.40 12.27
N VAL A 419 9.99 -19.05 13.32
CA VAL A 419 9.34 -18.38 14.45
C VAL A 419 10.22 -18.61 15.69
N PRO A 420 10.86 -17.56 16.24
CA PRO A 420 11.60 -17.66 17.50
C PRO A 420 10.71 -18.17 18.64
N ASN A 421 11.31 -18.72 19.70
CA ASN A 421 10.57 -19.26 20.85
C ASN A 421 9.65 -18.23 21.53
N ASP A 422 9.98 -16.95 21.44
CA ASP A 422 9.19 -15.83 21.94
C ASP A 422 8.49 -15.03 20.84
N GLY A 423 8.49 -15.52 19.60
CA GLY A 423 7.90 -14.87 18.44
C GLY A 423 6.39 -14.68 18.58
N HIS A 424 5.92 -13.47 18.31
CA HIS A 424 4.51 -13.08 18.43
C HIS A 424 4.17 -11.95 17.45
N GLY A 425 2.87 -11.64 17.33
CA GLY A 425 2.37 -10.65 16.39
C GLY A 425 2.75 -10.95 14.94
N LEU A 426 2.79 -9.91 14.12
CA LEU A 426 3.14 -10.03 12.69
C LEU A 426 4.64 -9.86 12.40
N GLY A 427 5.41 -9.27 13.32
CA GLY A 427 6.83 -8.97 13.11
C GLY A 427 7.73 -10.21 13.16
N ASN A 428 7.51 -11.09 14.14
CA ASN A 428 8.31 -12.30 14.31
C ASN A 428 7.48 -13.53 14.76
N GLY A 429 6.15 -13.41 14.77
CA GLY A 429 5.24 -14.51 15.10
C GLY A 429 4.85 -15.38 13.89
N PRO A 430 4.01 -16.40 14.12
CA PRO A 430 3.42 -17.20 13.06
C PRO A 430 2.56 -16.31 12.15
N LEU A 431 2.64 -16.55 10.84
CA LEU A 431 1.78 -15.87 9.87
C LEU A 431 0.33 -16.38 9.99
N PRO A 432 -0.68 -15.51 9.85
CA PRO A 432 -2.08 -15.92 9.93
C PRO A 432 -2.48 -16.76 8.70
N ARG A 433 -3.47 -17.66 8.87
CA ARG A 433 -4.18 -18.22 7.72
C ARG A 433 -4.95 -17.10 7.01
N LEU A 434 -5.31 -17.31 5.75
CA LEU A 434 -6.19 -16.40 5.02
C LEU A 434 -7.51 -17.07 4.71
N VAL A 435 -8.60 -16.34 4.84
CA VAL A 435 -9.94 -16.79 4.43
C VAL A 435 -10.48 -15.77 3.45
N ILE A 436 -10.78 -16.18 2.22
CA ILE A 436 -11.26 -15.27 1.19
C ILE A 436 -12.57 -15.82 0.65
N ALA A 437 -13.62 -15.03 0.86
CA ALA A 437 -14.96 -15.33 0.42
C ALA A 437 -15.31 -14.51 -0.83
N GLU A 438 -16.11 -15.08 -1.72
CA GLU A 438 -16.64 -14.38 -2.89
C GLU A 438 -18.12 -14.64 -3.11
N VAL A 439 -18.83 -13.60 -3.55
CA VAL A 439 -20.20 -13.74 -4.05
C VAL A 439 -20.17 -14.25 -5.48
N LEU A 440 -20.95 -15.30 -5.77
CA LEU A 440 -21.17 -15.81 -7.12
C LEU A 440 -22.13 -14.86 -7.86
N VAL A 441 -21.58 -13.79 -8.44
CA VAL A 441 -22.38 -12.68 -9.00
C VAL A 441 -23.34 -13.15 -10.08
N ASP A 442 -22.94 -14.10 -10.92
CA ASP A 442 -23.80 -14.64 -11.99
C ASP A 442 -25.01 -15.44 -11.47
N GLU A 443 -25.02 -15.82 -10.19
CA GLU A 443 -26.18 -16.45 -9.55
C GLU A 443 -27.17 -15.44 -8.94
N LEU A 444 -26.82 -14.14 -8.89
CA LEU A 444 -27.71 -13.07 -8.43
C LEU A 444 -28.77 -12.71 -9.47
N SER A 445 -29.79 -11.95 -9.07
CA SER A 445 -30.76 -11.41 -10.02
C SER A 445 -30.09 -10.50 -11.06
N PRO A 446 -30.65 -10.38 -12.29
CA PRO A 446 -30.12 -9.46 -13.30
C PRO A 446 -30.01 -8.01 -12.83
N GLU A 447 -30.91 -7.57 -11.93
CA GLU A 447 -30.86 -6.23 -11.33
C GLU A 447 -29.60 -6.06 -10.46
N SER A 448 -29.35 -6.99 -9.53
CA SER A 448 -28.15 -6.97 -8.69
C SER A 448 -26.86 -7.11 -9.50
N GLN A 449 -26.86 -7.95 -10.54
CA GLN A 449 -25.73 -8.05 -11.47
C GLN A 449 -25.47 -6.72 -12.18
N GLY A 450 -26.53 -6.06 -12.66
CA GLY A 450 -26.46 -4.73 -13.27
C GLY A 450 -25.89 -3.68 -12.31
N ILE A 451 -26.33 -3.68 -11.04
CA ILE A 451 -25.79 -2.80 -10.00
C ILE A 451 -24.30 -3.06 -9.78
N ILE A 452 -23.87 -4.31 -9.62
CA ILE A 452 -22.46 -4.62 -9.37
C ILE A 452 -21.60 -4.21 -10.58
N ARG A 453 -22.01 -4.57 -11.80
CA ARG A 453 -21.28 -4.26 -13.03
C ARG A 453 -21.27 -2.77 -13.37
N LYS A 454 -22.18 -1.96 -12.80
CA LYS A 454 -22.14 -0.50 -12.91
C LYS A 454 -20.86 0.09 -12.30
N TYR A 455 -20.34 -0.50 -11.22
CA TYR A 455 -19.19 0.03 -10.48
C TYR A 455 -17.87 -0.62 -10.89
N LEU A 456 -17.90 -1.90 -11.25
CA LEU A 456 -16.69 -2.68 -11.52
C LEU A 456 -16.23 -2.51 -12.97
N LYS A 457 -14.92 -2.39 -13.18
CA LYS A 457 -14.29 -2.30 -14.50
C LYS A 457 -13.57 -3.59 -14.81
N GLN A 458 -13.56 -4.01 -16.07
CA GLN A 458 -12.88 -5.24 -16.48
C GLN A 458 -11.42 -5.27 -16.00
N GLU A 459 -11.03 -6.33 -15.29
CA GLU A 459 -9.69 -6.53 -14.72
C GLU A 459 -9.24 -5.50 -13.65
N GLY A 460 -10.14 -4.65 -13.13
CA GLY A 460 -9.78 -3.66 -12.12
C GLY A 460 -9.40 -4.27 -10.75
N GLY A 461 -9.70 -5.56 -10.53
CA GLY A 461 -9.35 -6.26 -9.29
C GLY A 461 -7.84 -6.43 -9.02
N LYS A 462 -6.96 -6.15 -9.99
CA LYS A 462 -5.49 -6.30 -9.86
C LYS A 462 -4.89 -5.54 -8.66
N GLN A 463 -5.56 -4.48 -8.19
CA GLN A 463 -5.10 -3.63 -7.10
C GLN A 463 -5.69 -4.01 -5.73
N ALA A 464 -6.22 -5.23 -5.57
CA ALA A 464 -6.94 -5.64 -4.35
C ALA A 464 -6.09 -5.56 -3.07
N VAL A 465 -4.83 -6.01 -3.10
CA VAL A 465 -3.94 -5.94 -1.93
C VAL A 465 -3.61 -4.49 -1.58
N LEU A 466 -3.29 -3.66 -2.60
CA LEU A 466 -3.07 -2.23 -2.40
C LEU A 466 -4.32 -1.56 -1.79
N SER A 467 -5.51 -1.86 -2.31
CA SER A 467 -6.79 -1.42 -1.77
C SER A 467 -7.01 -1.84 -0.32
N SER A 468 -6.69 -3.09 0.03
CA SER A 468 -6.76 -3.59 1.40
C SER A 468 -5.80 -2.85 2.34
N THR A 469 -4.58 -2.53 1.89
CA THR A 469 -3.61 -1.79 2.72
C THR A 469 -4.01 -0.33 2.94
N LEU A 470 -4.56 0.33 1.92
CA LEU A 470 -4.99 1.73 2.02
C LEU A 470 -6.35 1.89 2.70
N GLY A 471 -7.21 0.87 2.59
CA GLY A 471 -8.61 0.94 3.00
C GLY A 471 -9.47 1.76 2.04
N SER A 472 -9.14 1.76 0.75
CA SER A 472 -9.81 2.56 -0.28
C SER A 472 -10.52 1.68 -1.30
N LEU A 473 -11.68 2.09 -1.77
CA LEU A 473 -12.40 1.40 -2.86
C LEU A 473 -11.65 1.59 -4.17
N ILE A 474 -11.49 0.51 -4.94
CA ILE A 474 -10.93 0.58 -6.31
C ILE A 474 -11.96 1.18 -7.27
N TRP A 475 -13.25 0.98 -7.00
CA TRP A 475 -14.35 1.55 -7.80
C TRP A 475 -14.91 2.82 -7.17
N GLU A 476 -15.79 3.50 -7.91
CA GLU A 476 -16.51 4.66 -7.41
C GLU A 476 -17.41 4.28 -6.23
N LYS A 477 -17.56 5.19 -5.27
CA LYS A 477 -18.42 4.96 -4.12
C LYS A 477 -19.87 4.71 -4.58
N PRO A 478 -20.57 3.69 -4.07
CA PRO A 478 -21.94 3.43 -4.51
C PRO A 478 -22.91 4.51 -4.01
N THR A 479 -24.03 4.64 -4.71
CA THR A 479 -25.19 5.42 -4.24
C THR A 479 -25.95 4.65 -3.17
N TRP A 480 -26.66 5.34 -2.29
CA TRP A 480 -27.51 4.70 -1.29
C TRP A 480 -28.60 3.85 -1.95
N THR A 481 -29.17 4.33 -3.06
CA THR A 481 -30.22 3.62 -3.80
C THR A 481 -29.74 2.25 -4.29
N ASP A 482 -28.58 2.20 -4.95
CA ASP A 482 -28.00 0.95 -5.44
C ASP A 482 -27.59 0.02 -4.29
N PHE A 483 -26.97 0.58 -3.24
CA PHE A 483 -26.60 -0.18 -2.05
C PHE A 483 -27.82 -0.84 -1.39
N LYS A 484 -28.89 -0.07 -1.19
CA LYS A 484 -30.14 -0.54 -0.57
C LYS A 484 -30.79 -1.63 -1.40
N GLN A 485 -30.80 -1.49 -2.72
CA GLN A 485 -31.39 -2.49 -3.60
C GLN A 485 -30.57 -3.80 -3.58
N LEU A 486 -29.25 -3.71 -3.66
CA LEU A 486 -28.37 -4.88 -3.57
C LEU A 486 -28.49 -5.58 -2.19
N ALA A 487 -28.61 -4.80 -1.11
CA ALA A 487 -28.74 -5.34 0.25
C ALA A 487 -30.03 -6.14 0.48
N LYS A 488 -31.10 -5.90 -0.29
CA LYS A 488 -32.33 -6.71 -0.22
C LYS A 488 -32.13 -8.14 -0.71
N GLU A 489 -31.25 -8.35 -1.68
CA GLU A 489 -30.93 -9.69 -2.18
C GLU A 489 -29.73 -10.30 -1.45
N SER A 490 -28.65 -9.53 -1.26
CA SER A 490 -27.42 -10.01 -0.65
C SER A 490 -26.74 -8.91 0.17
N GLU A 491 -26.91 -8.98 1.49
CA GLU A 491 -26.17 -8.15 2.46
C GLU A 491 -24.66 -8.33 2.30
N PHE A 492 -24.20 -9.53 1.91
CA PHE A 492 -22.79 -9.82 1.68
C PHE A 492 -22.23 -9.06 0.47
N ALA A 493 -22.98 -9.03 -0.63
CA ALA A 493 -22.61 -8.26 -1.82
C ALA A 493 -22.65 -6.76 -1.54
N ALA A 494 -23.67 -6.27 -0.83
CA ALA A 494 -23.77 -4.86 -0.45
C ALA A 494 -22.62 -4.43 0.48
N TRP A 495 -22.28 -5.24 1.49
CA TRP A 495 -21.13 -5.01 2.36
C TRP A 495 -19.83 -4.93 1.55
N THR A 496 -19.63 -5.86 0.62
CA THR A 496 -18.43 -5.90 -0.23
C THR A 496 -18.36 -4.69 -1.15
N LEU A 497 -19.50 -4.24 -1.70
CA LEU A 497 -19.55 -3.08 -2.59
C LEU A 497 -19.15 -1.77 -1.91
N ILE A 498 -19.49 -1.57 -0.63
CA ILE A 498 -19.19 -0.33 0.10
C ILE A 498 -17.86 -0.38 0.87
N HIS A 499 -17.39 -1.56 1.29
CA HIS A 499 -16.14 -1.72 2.05
C HIS A 499 -14.95 -2.18 1.20
N GLY A 500 -15.20 -2.70 0.00
CA GLY A 500 -14.20 -3.22 -0.92
C GLY A 500 -13.39 -4.36 -0.30
N TYR A 501 -12.08 -4.32 -0.49
CA TYR A 501 -11.13 -5.31 0.04
C TYR A 501 -10.67 -5.02 1.47
N THR A 502 -11.38 -4.17 2.23
CA THR A 502 -11.07 -4.00 3.66
C THR A 502 -11.21 -5.36 4.36
N MET A 503 -10.24 -5.71 5.23
CA MET A 503 -10.31 -6.94 6.03
C MET A 503 -11.62 -6.98 6.82
N ASN A 504 -12.40 -8.05 6.65
CA ASN A 504 -13.71 -8.20 7.27
C ASN A 504 -13.61 -8.56 8.76
N HIS A 505 -12.61 -9.36 9.13
CA HIS A 505 -12.26 -9.60 10.52
C HIS A 505 -10.84 -10.17 10.61
N LEU A 506 -10.24 -9.96 11.77
CA LEU A 506 -9.14 -10.78 12.24
C LEU A 506 -9.67 -11.76 13.28
N ALA A 507 -8.98 -12.89 13.41
CA ALA A 507 -9.19 -13.84 14.50
C ALA A 507 -7.93 -14.01 15.33
N PHE A 508 -8.07 -13.99 16.66
CA PHE A 508 -7.00 -14.36 17.58
C PHE A 508 -6.88 -15.88 17.74
N ALA A 509 -5.65 -16.40 17.76
CA ALA A 509 -5.36 -17.79 18.08
C ALA A 509 -5.30 -17.98 19.60
N VAL A 510 -6.45 -18.20 20.22
CA VAL A 510 -6.62 -18.26 21.68
C VAL A 510 -5.73 -19.32 22.32
N HIS A 511 -5.56 -20.48 21.68
CA HIS A 511 -4.69 -21.56 22.18
C HIS A 511 -3.20 -21.18 22.28
N ARG A 512 -2.80 -20.02 21.76
CA ARG A 512 -1.43 -19.48 21.85
C ARG A 512 -1.26 -18.43 22.93
N PHE A 513 -2.34 -17.95 23.53
CA PHE A 513 -2.27 -17.03 24.65
C PHE A 513 -1.71 -17.72 25.90
N LYS A 514 -1.17 -16.93 26.83
CA LYS A 514 -0.67 -17.47 28.09
C LYS A 514 -1.75 -17.47 29.17
N HIS A 515 -1.50 -18.28 30.20
CA HIS A 515 -2.33 -18.34 31.41
C HIS A 515 -3.81 -18.66 31.09
N ARG A 516 -4.74 -18.04 31.82
CA ARG A 516 -6.19 -18.27 31.72
C ARG A 516 -6.80 -17.80 30.39
N PHE A 517 -6.09 -16.96 29.63
CA PHE A 517 -6.55 -16.51 28.32
C PHE A 517 -6.38 -17.57 27.23
N SER A 518 -5.69 -18.68 27.51
CA SER A 518 -5.63 -19.85 26.62
C SER A 518 -6.96 -20.62 26.50
N ASP A 519 -7.99 -20.23 27.27
CA ASP A 519 -9.35 -20.78 27.21
C ASP A 519 -10.33 -19.75 26.62
N ILE A 520 -10.93 -20.09 25.48
CA ILE A 520 -11.90 -19.24 24.78
C ILE A 520 -13.15 -18.95 25.63
N LYS A 521 -13.51 -19.81 26.58
CA LYS A 521 -14.61 -19.56 27.51
C LYS A 521 -14.30 -18.40 28.44
N PHE A 522 -13.05 -18.28 28.88
CA PHE A 522 -12.59 -17.17 29.69
C PHE A 522 -12.54 -15.87 28.87
N VAL A 523 -12.08 -15.93 27.61
CA VAL A 523 -12.13 -14.80 26.68
C VAL A 523 -13.56 -14.31 26.50
N LYS A 524 -14.51 -15.21 26.22
CA LYS A 524 -15.94 -14.90 26.10
C LYS A 524 -16.46 -14.16 27.34
N GLN A 525 -16.26 -14.74 28.53
CA GLN A 525 -16.70 -14.13 29.79
C GLN A 525 -16.10 -12.73 29.96
N ARG A 526 -14.81 -12.57 29.66
CA ARG A 526 -14.13 -11.30 29.82
C ARG A 526 -14.67 -10.21 28.89
N LEU A 527 -15.01 -10.57 27.65
CA LEU A 527 -15.61 -9.65 26.70
C LEU A 527 -17.02 -9.22 27.15
N GLU A 528 -17.82 -10.15 27.68
CA GLU A 528 -19.15 -9.87 28.24
C GLU A 528 -19.06 -8.94 29.47
N GLU A 529 -18.12 -9.20 30.40
CA GLU A 529 -17.85 -8.35 31.57
C GLU A 529 -17.45 -6.91 31.18
N LYS A 530 -16.77 -6.75 30.04
CA LYS A 530 -16.38 -5.46 29.48
C LYS A 530 -17.48 -4.79 28.65
N GLY A 531 -18.64 -5.42 28.52
CA GLY A 531 -19.82 -4.88 27.84
C GLY A 531 -19.79 -5.03 26.32
N PHE A 532 -18.89 -5.83 25.75
CA PHE A 532 -18.89 -6.09 24.32
C PHE A 532 -20.04 -7.05 23.94
N LYS A 533 -20.74 -6.73 22.86
CA LYS A 533 -21.80 -7.58 22.31
C LYS A 533 -21.18 -8.67 21.44
N LEU A 534 -21.50 -9.92 21.77
CA LEU A 534 -21.04 -11.11 21.04
C LEU A 534 -22.14 -11.62 20.11
N ASN A 535 -21.74 -12.24 19.00
CA ASN A 535 -22.66 -12.80 18.03
C ASN A 535 -23.36 -14.04 18.61
N SER A 536 -24.69 -13.93 18.78
CA SER A 536 -25.56 -14.97 19.31
C SER A 536 -26.37 -15.73 18.25
N ASP A 537 -26.08 -15.55 16.95
CA ASP A 537 -26.64 -16.42 15.91
C ASP A 537 -26.06 -17.83 16.07
N GLY A 538 -26.94 -18.83 16.23
CA GLY A 538 -26.58 -20.13 16.81
C GLY A 538 -26.34 -20.02 18.33
N GLU A 539 -25.17 -20.44 18.81
CA GLU A 539 -24.70 -20.21 20.18
C GLU A 539 -23.56 -19.19 20.19
N ILE A 540 -23.36 -18.42 21.28
CA ILE A 540 -22.25 -17.44 21.36
C ILE A 540 -20.89 -18.12 21.15
N LEU A 541 -20.69 -19.29 21.77
CA LEU A 541 -19.54 -20.16 21.53
C LEU A 541 -19.93 -21.19 20.47
N LYS A 542 -19.48 -20.99 19.23
CA LYS A 542 -19.70 -21.96 18.16
C LYS A 542 -18.66 -23.09 18.29
N VAL A 543 -19.12 -24.33 18.18
CA VAL A 543 -18.29 -25.53 18.32
C VAL A 543 -18.51 -26.38 17.08
N SER A 544 -17.43 -26.74 16.40
CA SER A 544 -17.49 -27.63 15.23
C SER A 544 -18.07 -29.00 15.61
N GLN A 545 -18.62 -29.70 14.62
CA GLN A 545 -19.21 -31.02 14.81
C GLN A 545 -18.24 -32.06 15.43
N ASP A 546 -16.95 -31.95 15.13
CA ASP A 546 -15.89 -32.80 15.70
C ASP A 546 -15.45 -32.38 17.12
N GLY A 547 -15.93 -31.23 17.62
CA GLY A 547 -15.56 -30.68 18.93
C GLY A 547 -14.15 -30.09 18.98
N LEU A 548 -13.48 -29.91 17.85
CA LEU A 548 -12.05 -29.54 17.79
C LEU A 548 -11.81 -28.07 17.40
N LEU A 549 -12.83 -27.32 17.02
CA LEU A 549 -12.75 -25.91 16.67
C LEU A 549 -13.81 -25.11 17.44
N PHE A 550 -13.35 -24.14 18.23
CA PHE A 550 -14.19 -23.24 18.99
C PHE A 550 -14.04 -21.81 18.47
N GLN A 551 -15.15 -21.11 18.28
CA GLN A 551 -15.17 -19.75 17.74
C GLN A 551 -16.13 -18.85 18.51
N VAL A 552 -15.68 -17.63 18.79
CA VAL A 552 -16.48 -16.54 19.37
C VAL A 552 -16.18 -15.28 18.59
N SER A 553 -17.20 -14.53 18.19
CA SER A 553 -17.03 -13.26 17.47
C SER A 553 -17.84 -12.14 18.10
N SER A 554 -17.34 -10.92 17.98
CA SER A 554 -18.14 -9.73 18.28
C SER A 554 -19.24 -9.55 17.23
N ILE A 555 -20.30 -8.85 17.59
CA ILE A 555 -21.18 -8.25 16.59
C ILE A 555 -20.42 -7.08 15.94
N SER A 556 -20.60 -6.90 14.64
CA SER A 556 -20.03 -5.77 13.92
C SER A 556 -20.59 -4.45 14.45
N GLU A 557 -19.71 -3.50 14.69
CA GLU A 557 -20.14 -2.13 14.95
C GLU A 557 -20.79 -1.53 13.72
N ARG A 558 -21.69 -0.57 13.92
CA ARG A 558 -22.33 0.15 12.82
C ARG A 558 -21.78 1.56 12.77
N LEU A 559 -21.28 1.95 11.60
CA LEU A 559 -20.62 3.24 11.39
C LEU A 559 -21.38 4.07 10.35
N PRO A 560 -21.42 5.40 10.52
CA PRO A 560 -22.00 6.29 9.52
C PRO A 560 -21.16 6.27 8.24
N VAL A 561 -21.83 6.14 7.10
CA VAL A 561 -21.23 6.17 5.76
C VAL A 561 -22.03 7.10 4.87
N THR A 562 -21.39 8.12 4.32
CA THR A 562 -21.97 9.03 3.32
C THR A 562 -21.80 8.46 1.91
N PHE A 563 -22.87 8.06 1.24
CA PHE A 563 -22.88 7.50 -0.10
C PHE A 563 -22.62 8.57 -1.18
N ALA A 564 -22.40 8.15 -2.44
CA ALA A 564 -22.08 9.07 -3.53
C ALA A 564 -23.21 10.06 -3.87
N ASP A 565 -24.46 9.72 -3.54
CA ASP A 565 -25.64 10.59 -3.67
C ASP A 565 -25.86 11.50 -2.45
N GLY A 566 -24.87 11.62 -1.56
CA GLY A 566 -24.88 12.51 -0.39
C GLY A 566 -25.67 11.99 0.82
N VAL A 567 -26.39 10.88 0.66
CA VAL A 567 -27.14 10.23 1.75
C VAL A 567 -26.16 9.64 2.77
N THR A 568 -26.38 9.88 4.06
CA THR A 568 -25.56 9.29 5.13
C THR A 568 -26.37 8.30 5.93
N GLU A 569 -25.91 7.05 5.99
CA GLU A 569 -26.60 5.96 6.66
C GLU A 569 -25.64 5.14 7.53
N THR A 570 -26.18 4.47 8.54
CA THR A 570 -25.36 3.71 9.49
C THR A 570 -25.38 2.22 9.15
N ILE A 571 -24.27 1.71 8.62
CA ILE A 571 -24.15 0.34 8.11
C ILE A 571 -23.15 -0.50 8.93
N PRO A 572 -23.28 -1.83 8.96
CA PRO A 572 -22.28 -2.69 9.61
C PRO A 572 -20.89 -2.54 8.98
N ALA A 573 -19.89 -2.46 9.83
CA ALA A 573 -18.48 -2.39 9.48
C ALA A 573 -17.86 -3.79 9.55
N SER A 574 -16.70 -3.92 10.18
CA SER A 574 -16.04 -5.21 10.44
C SER A 574 -16.33 -5.71 11.86
N TYR A 575 -15.86 -6.90 12.19
CA TYR A 575 -15.93 -7.46 13.55
C TYR A 575 -14.62 -8.15 13.90
N ILE A 576 -14.47 -8.64 15.14
CA ILE A 576 -13.28 -9.37 15.60
C ILE A 576 -13.68 -10.76 16.08
N GLU A 577 -12.82 -11.74 15.86
CA GLU A 577 -13.04 -13.14 16.20
C GLU A 577 -11.95 -13.68 17.14
N PHE A 578 -12.29 -14.73 17.85
CA PHE A 578 -11.43 -15.54 18.69
C PHE A 578 -11.62 -17.01 18.31
N THR A 579 -10.51 -17.70 18.06
CA THR A 579 -10.50 -19.08 17.60
C THR A 579 -9.61 -19.92 18.51
N GLN A 580 -10.11 -21.07 18.98
CA GLN A 580 -9.32 -22.06 19.69
C GLN A 580 -9.36 -23.39 18.94
N ARG A 581 -8.19 -23.87 18.52
CA ARG A 581 -8.01 -25.14 17.82
C ARG A 581 -7.51 -26.21 18.78
N GLN A 582 -8.25 -27.31 18.91
CA GLN A 582 -7.86 -28.43 19.75
C GLN A 582 -6.84 -29.33 19.06
N VAL A 583 -6.13 -30.08 19.90
CA VAL A 583 -5.20 -31.13 19.48
C VAL A 583 -6.00 -32.25 18.82
N LEU A 584 -5.51 -32.76 17.70
CA LEU A 584 -6.13 -33.89 17.02
C LEU A 584 -6.02 -35.15 17.89
N PRO A 585 -7.01 -36.06 17.86
CA PRO A 585 -7.02 -37.25 18.71
C PRO A 585 -5.75 -38.11 18.62
N GLU A 586 -5.11 -38.17 17.46
CA GLU A 586 -3.85 -38.90 17.22
C GLU A 586 -2.64 -38.31 17.97
N PHE A 587 -2.71 -37.05 18.39
CA PHE A 587 -1.64 -36.36 19.14
C PHE A 587 -1.99 -36.12 20.61
N LYS A 588 -3.03 -36.76 21.14
CA LYS A 588 -3.50 -36.58 22.52
C LYS A 588 -2.44 -36.88 23.59
N ASP A 589 -1.49 -37.76 23.27
CA ASP A 589 -0.44 -38.23 24.18
C ASP A 589 0.87 -37.42 24.03
N VAL A 590 0.91 -36.45 23.11
CA VAL A 590 2.05 -35.53 22.96
C VAL A 590 2.09 -34.60 24.18
N PRO A 591 3.25 -34.46 24.87
CA PRO A 591 3.40 -33.54 26.00
C PRO A 591 2.98 -32.11 25.64
N LEU A 592 2.34 -31.40 26.59
CA LEU A 592 1.78 -30.06 26.33
C LEU A 592 2.79 -29.05 25.79
N ASP A 593 4.04 -29.15 26.25
CA ASP A 593 5.19 -28.34 25.84
C ASP A 593 5.78 -28.73 24.48
N GLU A 594 5.41 -29.90 23.95
CA GLU A 594 5.78 -30.38 22.61
C GLU A 594 4.67 -30.17 21.56
N ILE A 595 3.49 -29.70 21.97
CA ILE A 595 2.38 -29.43 21.05
C ILE A 595 2.73 -28.28 20.10
N LYS A 596 2.69 -28.57 18.80
CA LYS A 596 2.89 -27.61 17.71
C LYS A 596 1.56 -27.37 16.97
N GLU A 597 1.54 -26.36 16.10
CA GLU A 597 0.32 -25.99 15.36
C GLU A 597 -0.20 -27.15 14.50
N PHE A 598 0.70 -27.89 13.84
CA PHE A 598 0.32 -29.03 13.00
C PHE A 598 -0.26 -30.23 13.78
N HIS A 599 -0.16 -30.26 15.11
CA HIS A 599 -0.87 -31.24 15.94
C HIS A 599 -2.33 -30.84 16.18
N ARG A 600 -2.78 -29.66 15.73
CA ARG A 600 -4.12 -29.11 15.97
C ARG A 600 -4.98 -29.15 14.71
N ARG A 601 -6.29 -29.02 14.92
CA ARG A 601 -7.32 -29.00 13.87
C ARG A 601 -7.14 -27.80 12.91
N GLU A 602 -6.83 -28.05 11.64
CA GLU A 602 -6.49 -27.01 10.64
C GLU A 602 -7.68 -26.39 9.88
N ALA A 603 -8.50 -27.19 9.18
CA ALA A 603 -9.57 -26.67 8.32
C ALA A 603 -10.64 -25.84 9.06
N PHE A 604 -11.45 -25.10 8.30
CA PHE A 604 -12.64 -24.43 8.80
C PHE A 604 -13.85 -25.39 8.75
N GLU A 605 -14.96 -25.00 9.38
CA GLU A 605 -16.20 -25.80 9.43
C GLU A 605 -17.37 -24.95 8.92
N LEU A 606 -18.27 -25.59 8.16
CA LEU A 606 -19.33 -24.94 7.39
C LEU A 606 -20.38 -24.27 8.28
N ASP A 607 -20.90 -24.99 9.28
CA ASP A 607 -21.97 -24.49 10.15
C ASP A 607 -21.48 -23.34 11.03
N ASN A 608 -20.30 -23.48 11.63
CA ASN A 608 -19.64 -22.41 12.36
C ASN A 608 -19.46 -21.16 11.49
N ALA A 609 -18.90 -21.33 10.28
CA ALA A 609 -18.68 -20.21 9.36
C ALA A 609 -20.00 -19.54 8.96
N ASN A 610 -21.05 -20.33 8.73
CA ASN A 610 -22.38 -19.80 8.40
C ASN A 610 -22.91 -18.86 9.50
N HIS A 611 -22.77 -19.24 10.77
CA HIS A 611 -23.19 -18.43 11.91
C HIS A 611 -22.28 -17.22 12.15
N VAL A 612 -20.97 -17.37 11.96
CA VAL A 612 -19.99 -16.27 12.12
C VAL A 612 -20.24 -15.16 11.10
N MET A 613 -20.62 -15.49 9.87
CA MET A 613 -20.93 -14.48 8.83
C MET A 613 -22.08 -13.53 9.21
N GLU A 614 -23.00 -13.97 10.08
CA GLU A 614 -24.11 -13.15 10.57
C GLU A 614 -23.67 -12.01 11.50
N SER A 615 -22.38 -11.95 11.89
CA SER A 615 -21.83 -10.83 12.67
C SER A 615 -21.97 -9.48 11.96
N THR A 616 -22.13 -9.44 10.63
CA THR A 616 -22.33 -8.21 9.84
C THR A 616 -23.78 -8.00 9.40
N ARG A 617 -24.77 -8.68 9.99
CA ARG A 617 -26.15 -8.63 9.50
C ARG A 617 -26.77 -7.23 9.56
N PHE A 618 -27.50 -6.85 8.53
CA PHE A 618 -28.16 -5.55 8.41
C PHE A 618 -29.51 -5.69 9.14
N THR A 619 -29.51 -5.58 10.47
CA THR A 619 -30.67 -5.86 11.36
C THR A 619 -31.98 -5.10 11.05
N THR A 620 -31.98 -4.16 10.11
CA THR A 620 -33.16 -3.48 9.57
C THR A 620 -33.46 -4.02 8.17
N LYS A 621 -34.63 -4.64 7.97
CA LYS A 621 -35.10 -4.99 6.62
C LYS A 621 -35.32 -3.69 5.84
N PHE A 622 -34.67 -3.56 4.68
CA PHE A 622 -34.71 -2.38 3.80
C PHE A 622 -36.00 -2.24 3.00
#